data_AF-B8DS47-F1
#
_entry.id   AF-B8DS47-F1
#
_cell.length_a   1.000
_cell.length_b   1.000
_cell.length_c   1.000
_cell.angle_alpha   90.00
_cell.angle_beta   90.00
_cell.angle_gamma   90.00
#
_symmetry.space_group_name_H-M   'P 1'
#
loop_
_entity.id
_entity.type
_entity.pdbx_description
1 polymer ?
#
loop_
_entity_poly.entity_id
_entity_poly.type
_entity_poly.pdbx_seq_one_letter_code
_entity_poly.pdbx_strand_id
1 'polypeptide(L)'
;MSGTYHHEQTGPDQIHVPYAWTFANQAARETGVGVDASGIGKLARQLDDNSLWMLVDTDPITWKAAGGGGGFEPGTRMLFQQSTAPTGWTKDASHNDKALRVVSGAVGSGGSVGFSTLFGRTATDAFTLTTAHIPSHQHALWQITDGDMGYTSSHWYISYRSNAGGSITPKLTDATGSGGAHSHGLDMRVKYIDLIIAQKD
;
A
#
# COMPACT_ATOMS: atom_id res chain seq x y z
N MET A 1 -16.41 51.71 27.67
CA MET A 1 -15.89 50.33 27.83
C MET A 1 -16.31 49.85 29.21
N SER A 2 -17.42 49.11 29.31
CA SER A 2 -17.81 48.50 30.58
C SER A 2 -17.00 47.21 30.71
N GLY A 3 -15.96 47.23 31.54
CA GLY A 3 -15.18 46.03 31.84
C GLY A 3 -16.06 45.04 32.58
N THR A 4 -16.06 43.79 32.14
CA THR A 4 -16.67 42.67 32.88
C THR A 4 -15.91 42.53 34.18
N TYR A 5 -16.57 42.78 35.31
CA TYR A 5 -15.93 42.70 36.61
C TYR A 5 -15.68 41.23 36.96
N HIS A 6 -14.57 40.95 37.65
CA HIS A 6 -14.15 39.60 38.07
C HIS A 6 -15.24 38.82 38.85
N HIS A 7 -16.24 39.49 39.42
CA HIS A 7 -17.38 38.84 40.12
C HIS A 7 -18.42 38.23 39.17
N GLU A 8 -18.46 38.65 37.90
CA GLU A 8 -19.43 38.18 36.90
C GLU A 8 -19.03 36.80 36.32
N GLN A 9 -17.81 36.33 36.59
CA GLN A 9 -17.28 35.04 36.15
C GLN A 9 -17.27 34.01 37.28
N THR A 10 -18.24 34.07 38.19
CA THR A 10 -18.29 33.18 39.35
C THR A 10 -19.29 32.03 39.09
N GLY A 11 -18.83 30.79 39.15
CA GLY A 11 -19.65 29.59 38.98
C GLY A 11 -20.55 29.27 40.19
N PRO A 12 -21.36 28.20 40.12
CA PRO A 12 -22.31 27.81 41.17
C PRO A 12 -21.65 27.56 42.54
N ASP A 13 -20.36 27.21 42.56
CA ASP A 13 -19.58 26.96 43.79
C ASP A 13 -18.85 28.21 44.31
N GLN A 14 -19.19 29.42 43.83
CA GLN A 14 -18.48 30.66 44.13
C GLN A 14 -17.00 30.70 43.69
N ILE A 15 -16.60 29.82 42.75
CA ILE A 15 -15.25 29.77 42.18
C ILE A 15 -15.24 30.47 40.83
N HIS A 16 -14.19 31.25 40.55
CA HIS A 16 -14.00 31.90 39.25
C HIS A 16 -13.89 30.84 38.14
N VAL A 17 -14.73 30.93 37.11
CA VAL A 17 -14.71 30.05 35.93
C VAL A 17 -14.14 30.83 34.73
N PRO A 18 -13.32 30.19 33.88
CA PRO A 18 -12.69 30.86 32.75
C PRO A 18 -13.65 31.13 31.58
N TYR A 19 -14.94 30.80 31.70
CA TYR A 19 -15.95 30.93 30.63
C TYR A 19 -17.15 31.76 31.10
N ALA A 20 -17.72 32.54 30.18
CA ALA A 20 -18.88 33.41 30.39
C ALA A 20 -20.21 32.72 30.07
N TRP A 21 -20.20 31.65 29.26
CA TRP A 21 -21.40 30.90 28.90
C TRP A 21 -21.18 29.39 28.92
N THR A 22 -22.26 28.66 29.06
CA THR A 22 -22.33 27.22 28.84
C THR A 22 -23.39 26.91 27.79
N PHE A 23 -23.07 26.00 26.87
CA PHE A 23 -23.99 25.52 25.85
C PHE A 23 -24.06 24.00 25.90
N ALA A 24 -25.25 23.45 25.66
CA ALA A 24 -25.45 22.01 25.69
C ALA A 24 -24.66 21.26 24.60
N ASN A 25 -24.56 21.87 23.41
CA ASN A 25 -23.92 21.29 22.22
C ASN A 25 -23.56 22.40 21.22
N GLN A 26 -22.95 22.01 20.09
CA GLN A 26 -22.54 22.91 19.01
C GLN A 26 -23.70 23.78 18.47
N ALA A 27 -24.88 23.18 18.23
CA ALA A 27 -26.01 23.91 17.65
C ALA A 27 -26.53 25.03 18.59
N ALA A 28 -26.58 24.76 19.90
CA ALA A 28 -26.95 25.77 20.89
C ALA A 28 -25.94 26.93 20.94
N ARG A 29 -24.64 26.63 20.86
CA ARG A 29 -23.56 27.64 20.82
C ARG A 29 -23.65 28.52 19.57
N GLU A 30 -23.88 27.91 18.41
CA GLU A 30 -23.97 28.61 17.13
C GLU A 30 -25.22 29.48 17.02
N THR A 31 -26.32 29.07 17.66
CA THR A 31 -27.52 29.93 17.79
C THR A 31 -27.21 31.18 18.64
N GLY A 32 -26.32 31.06 19.63
CA GLY A 32 -25.78 32.19 20.39
C GLY A 32 -26.81 32.96 21.22
N VAL A 33 -27.82 32.27 21.75
CA VAL A 33 -28.84 32.90 22.61
C VAL A 33 -28.15 33.52 23.83
N GLY A 34 -28.36 34.83 24.04
CA GLY A 34 -27.75 35.56 25.16
C GLY A 34 -26.31 36.00 24.93
N VAL A 35 -25.85 35.97 23.68
CA VAL A 35 -24.54 36.44 23.26
C VAL A 35 -24.69 37.80 22.57
N ASP A 36 -23.85 38.76 22.94
CA ASP A 36 -23.81 40.09 22.34
C ASP A 36 -22.36 40.54 22.11
N ALA A 37 -22.18 41.69 21.47
CA ALA A 37 -20.86 42.21 21.10
C ALA A 37 -19.94 42.51 22.31
N SER A 38 -20.49 42.69 23.53
CA SER A 38 -19.68 42.82 24.76
C SER A 38 -19.00 41.51 25.16
N GLY A 39 -19.46 40.42 24.55
CA GLY A 39 -18.96 39.08 24.73
C GLY A 39 -17.74 38.71 23.90
N ILE A 40 -17.34 39.53 22.92
CA ILE A 40 -16.25 39.21 22.00
C ILE A 40 -14.95 39.02 22.79
N GLY A 41 -14.26 37.91 22.54
CA GLY A 41 -13.05 37.49 23.26
C GLY A 41 -13.31 36.65 24.51
N LYS A 42 -14.56 36.51 24.97
CA LYS A 42 -14.89 35.63 26.11
C LYS A 42 -15.07 34.18 25.66
N LEU A 43 -14.80 33.27 26.60
CA LEU A 43 -14.93 31.84 26.37
C LEU A 43 -16.34 31.34 26.69
N ALA A 44 -16.79 30.32 25.97
CA ALA A 44 -17.94 29.49 26.27
C ALA A 44 -17.48 28.03 26.42
N ARG A 45 -18.13 27.28 27.31
CA ARG A 45 -17.92 25.83 27.47
C ARG A 45 -19.07 25.05 26.83
N GLN A 46 -18.74 24.11 25.97
CA GLN A 46 -19.71 23.15 25.42
C GLN A 46 -19.72 21.90 26.31
N LEU A 47 -20.91 21.47 26.76
CA LEU A 47 -21.04 20.47 27.84
C LEU A 47 -20.94 19.02 27.37
N ASP A 48 -21.31 18.74 26.12
CA ASP A 48 -21.26 17.41 25.52
C ASP A 48 -19.82 16.90 25.27
N ASP A 49 -18.90 17.79 24.89
CA ASP A 49 -17.51 17.45 24.56
C ASP A 49 -16.45 18.15 25.45
N ASN A 50 -16.89 19.01 26.39
CA ASN A 50 -16.04 19.85 27.24
C ASN A 50 -15.09 20.82 26.49
N SER A 51 -15.36 21.09 25.22
CA SER A 51 -14.58 22.06 24.44
C SER A 51 -14.83 23.50 24.90
N LEU A 52 -13.80 24.34 24.74
CA LEU A 52 -13.88 25.78 24.98
C LEU A 52 -13.88 26.52 23.65
N TRP A 53 -14.69 27.58 23.55
CA TRP A 53 -14.85 28.37 22.34
C TRP A 53 -14.80 29.86 22.67
N MET A 54 -14.03 30.63 21.92
CA MET A 54 -13.95 32.08 22.05
C MET A 54 -14.88 32.74 21.04
N LEU A 55 -15.72 33.68 21.50
CA LEU A 55 -16.54 34.49 20.61
C LEU A 55 -15.64 35.43 19.81
N VAL A 56 -15.73 35.42 18.49
CA VAL A 56 -14.91 36.29 17.61
C VAL A 56 -15.75 37.34 16.88
N ASP A 57 -17.03 37.07 16.63
CA ASP A 57 -17.94 38.03 16.01
C ASP A 57 -19.39 37.72 16.44
N THR A 58 -20.30 38.69 16.31
CA THR A 58 -21.73 38.55 16.56
C THR A 58 -22.61 38.82 15.34
N ASP A 59 -22.04 39.29 14.22
CA ASP A 59 -22.76 39.54 12.98
C ASP A 59 -22.00 38.99 11.74
N PRO A 60 -22.11 37.68 11.42
CA PRO A 60 -22.84 36.64 12.15
C PRO A 60 -22.07 36.14 13.39
N ILE A 61 -22.79 35.51 14.32
CA ILE A 61 -22.19 34.87 15.49
C ILE A 61 -21.14 33.85 15.04
N THR A 62 -19.88 34.13 15.37
CA THR A 62 -18.74 33.34 14.94
C THR A 62 -17.90 32.97 16.15
N TRP A 63 -17.48 31.71 16.21
CA TRP A 63 -16.71 31.15 17.32
C TRP A 63 -15.38 30.59 16.83
N LYS A 64 -14.34 30.69 17.66
CA LYS A 64 -13.03 30.05 17.45
C LYS A 64 -12.74 29.09 18.59
N ALA A 65 -12.40 27.84 18.29
CA ALA A 65 -12.04 26.87 19.32
C ALA A 65 -10.83 27.35 20.14
N ALA A 66 -10.94 27.34 21.46
CA ALA A 66 -9.87 27.66 22.40
C ALA A 66 -9.16 26.36 22.79
N GLY A 67 -7.93 26.18 22.30
CA GLY A 67 -7.16 24.94 22.47
C GLY A 67 -7.31 23.92 21.34
N GLY A 68 -8.21 24.17 20.38
CA GLY A 68 -8.41 23.35 19.17
C GLY A 68 -7.49 23.73 18.00
N GLY A 69 -6.20 23.89 18.25
CA GLY A 69 -5.24 24.11 17.16
C GLY A 69 -5.08 22.86 16.31
N GLY A 70 -5.75 22.82 15.15
CA GLY A 70 -5.38 21.97 14.00
C GLY A 70 -5.26 20.46 14.27
N GLY A 71 -6.27 19.85 14.90
CA GLY A 71 -6.37 18.40 14.94
C GLY A 71 -6.69 17.82 13.56
N PHE A 72 -6.46 16.51 13.38
CA PHE A 72 -6.95 15.82 12.20
C PHE A 72 -8.45 15.62 12.30
N GLU A 73 -9.16 15.76 11.17
CA GLU A 73 -10.58 15.46 11.09
C GLU A 73 -10.84 13.98 11.46
N PRO A 74 -11.92 13.66 12.20
CA PRO A 74 -12.34 12.29 12.44
C PRO A 74 -12.41 11.48 11.14
N GLY A 75 -11.96 10.23 11.17
CA GLY A 75 -11.83 9.41 9.97
C GLY A 75 -10.50 9.56 9.21
N THR A 76 -9.68 10.57 9.52
CA THR A 76 -8.30 10.67 8.99
C THR A 76 -7.47 9.47 9.41
N ARG A 77 -6.60 8.97 8.52
CA ARG A 77 -5.75 7.79 8.77
C ARG A 77 -4.28 8.16 8.71
N MET A 78 -3.49 7.62 9.63
CA MET A 78 -2.04 7.88 9.74
C MET A 78 -1.25 6.63 10.12
N LEU A 79 0.04 6.67 9.81
CA LEU A 79 1.01 5.64 10.18
C LEU A 79 1.66 5.96 11.52
N PHE A 80 1.79 4.96 12.38
CA PHE A 80 2.43 5.07 13.68
C PHE A 80 3.42 3.92 13.89
N GLN A 81 4.65 4.21 14.30
CA GLN A 81 5.68 3.21 14.60
C GLN A 81 5.54 2.74 16.07
N GLN A 82 4.47 1.99 16.36
CA GLN A 82 4.18 1.45 17.69
C GLN A 82 3.06 0.40 17.59
N SER A 83 2.94 -0.49 18.59
CA SER A 83 1.96 -1.57 18.55
C SER A 83 0.53 -1.15 18.89
N THR A 84 0.33 -0.04 19.60
CA THR A 84 -1.00 0.40 20.06
C THR A 84 -1.29 1.79 19.51
N ALA A 85 -2.53 2.03 19.08
CA ALA A 85 -2.90 3.35 18.59
C ALA A 85 -2.80 4.39 19.73
N PRO A 86 -2.36 5.63 19.45
CA PRO A 86 -2.41 6.72 20.43
C PRO A 86 -3.84 6.96 20.93
N THR A 87 -3.97 7.58 22.11
CA THR A 87 -5.27 8.05 22.60
C THR A 87 -5.95 8.96 21.58
N GLY A 88 -7.25 8.77 21.36
CA GLY A 88 -8.02 9.50 20.34
C GLY A 88 -7.84 8.93 18.93
N TRP A 89 -7.20 7.78 18.78
CA TRP A 89 -7.10 7.02 17.54
C TRP A 89 -7.45 5.55 17.78
N THR A 90 -8.10 4.95 16.79
CA THR A 90 -8.42 3.53 16.75
C THR A 90 -7.54 2.83 15.72
N LYS A 91 -6.90 1.72 16.09
CA LYS A 91 -6.09 0.92 15.15
C LYS A 91 -6.98 0.36 14.04
N ASP A 92 -6.57 0.53 12.79
CA ASP A 92 -7.20 -0.16 11.67
C ASP A 92 -6.54 -1.53 11.44
N ALA A 93 -7.25 -2.59 11.82
CA ALA A 93 -6.80 -3.97 11.64
C ALA A 93 -7.10 -4.53 10.23
N SER A 94 -7.84 -3.81 9.38
CA SER A 94 -8.18 -4.28 8.03
C SER A 94 -6.98 -4.28 7.06
N HIS A 95 -5.90 -3.59 7.44
CA HIS A 95 -4.66 -3.50 6.67
C HIS A 95 -3.53 -4.17 7.43
N ASN A 96 -3.28 -5.44 7.10
CA ASN A 96 -2.22 -6.25 7.70
C ASN A 96 -1.37 -6.92 6.61
N ASP A 97 -0.06 -6.99 6.83
CA ASP A 97 0.91 -7.63 5.92
C ASP A 97 0.84 -7.10 4.47
N LYS A 98 0.73 -5.77 4.33
CA LYS A 98 0.61 -5.07 3.04
C LYS A 98 1.79 -4.12 2.84
N ALA A 99 2.18 -3.94 1.58
CA ALA A 99 3.08 -2.86 1.17
C ALA A 99 2.30 -1.55 0.92
N LEU A 100 2.96 -0.40 1.10
CA LEU A 100 2.41 0.91 0.76
C LEU A 100 2.65 1.23 -0.72
N ARG A 101 1.61 1.75 -1.39
CA ARG A 101 1.69 2.29 -2.75
C ARG A 101 1.25 3.74 -2.76
N VAL A 102 2.14 4.63 -3.18
CA VAL A 102 1.82 6.06 -3.35
C VAL A 102 1.15 6.25 -4.71
N VAL A 103 0.00 6.92 -4.72
CA VAL A 103 -0.78 7.23 -5.91
C VAL A 103 -1.19 8.69 -5.90
N SER A 104 -1.44 9.29 -7.06
CA SER A 104 -1.98 10.66 -7.19
C SER A 104 -3.49 10.72 -7.41
N GLY A 105 -4.16 9.57 -7.56
CA GLY A 105 -5.60 9.44 -7.78
C GLY A 105 -6.35 8.86 -6.59
N ALA A 106 -7.55 8.33 -6.84
CA ALA A 106 -8.36 7.69 -5.81
C ALA A 106 -7.61 6.52 -5.15
N VAL A 107 -7.57 6.53 -3.81
CA VAL A 107 -6.93 5.50 -3.02
C VAL A 107 -7.74 4.20 -3.04
N GLY A 108 -7.06 3.06 -2.97
CA GLY A 108 -7.68 1.74 -2.95
C GLY A 108 -6.69 0.67 -2.50
N SER A 109 -7.18 -0.54 -2.31
CA SER A 109 -6.37 -1.70 -1.91
C SER A 109 -6.57 -2.88 -2.87
N GLY A 110 -5.55 -3.72 -3.04
CA GLY A 110 -5.60 -4.91 -3.90
C GLY A 110 -4.39 -5.83 -3.67
N GLY A 111 -4.26 -6.87 -4.50
CA GLY A 111 -3.22 -7.90 -4.38
C GLY A 111 -3.66 -9.11 -3.56
N SER A 112 -2.92 -10.22 -3.68
CA SER A 112 -3.24 -11.51 -3.04
C SER A 112 -2.12 -12.10 -2.17
N VAL A 113 -0.90 -11.58 -2.28
CA VAL A 113 0.29 -12.09 -1.55
C VAL A 113 0.70 -11.08 -0.49
N GLY A 114 0.92 -11.55 0.75
CA GLY A 114 1.38 -10.71 1.85
C GLY A 114 2.83 -10.23 1.69
N PHE A 115 3.16 -9.09 2.31
CA PHE A 115 4.52 -8.51 2.29
C PHE A 115 5.55 -9.52 2.79
N SER A 116 5.31 -10.10 3.96
CA SER A 116 6.19 -11.08 4.60
C SER A 116 6.40 -12.34 3.75
N THR A 117 5.37 -12.76 3.00
CA THR A 117 5.44 -13.93 2.11
C THR A 117 6.29 -13.62 0.88
N LEU A 118 6.02 -12.50 0.21
CA LEU A 118 6.75 -12.11 -1.01
C LEU A 118 8.23 -11.87 -0.70
N PHE A 119 8.52 -11.07 0.32
CA PHE A 119 9.88 -10.77 0.75
C PHE A 119 10.50 -11.88 1.59
N GLY A 120 9.79 -12.99 1.87
CA GLY A 120 10.36 -14.20 2.45
C GLY A 120 10.95 -15.17 1.43
N ARG A 121 10.78 -14.92 0.13
CA ARG A 121 11.21 -15.83 -0.95
C ARG A 121 12.73 -15.83 -1.12
N THR A 122 13.26 -17.04 -1.39
CA THR A 122 14.67 -17.29 -1.75
C THR A 122 14.83 -17.91 -3.14
N ALA A 123 13.73 -18.26 -3.81
CA ALA A 123 13.72 -18.83 -5.16
C ALA A 123 12.41 -18.52 -5.91
N THR A 124 12.45 -18.67 -7.25
CA THR A 124 11.24 -18.65 -8.08
C THR A 124 10.43 -19.89 -7.81
N ASP A 125 9.18 -19.89 -8.25
CA ASP A 125 8.46 -21.14 -8.38
C ASP A 125 9.16 -22.03 -9.42
N ALA A 126 9.07 -23.35 -9.23
CA ALA A 126 9.70 -24.30 -10.13
C ALA A 126 8.98 -24.31 -11.48
N PHE A 127 9.75 -24.40 -12.56
CA PHE A 127 9.24 -24.41 -13.92
C PHE A 127 9.83 -25.56 -14.72
N THR A 128 8.98 -26.24 -15.50
CA THR A 128 9.37 -27.31 -16.41
C THR A 128 9.18 -26.83 -17.84
N LEU A 129 10.25 -26.94 -18.66
CA LEU A 129 10.13 -26.65 -20.08
C LEU A 129 9.18 -27.65 -20.74
N THR A 130 8.32 -27.14 -21.61
CA THR A 130 7.47 -27.94 -22.49
C THR A 130 7.84 -27.62 -23.92
N THR A 131 7.34 -28.40 -24.88
CA THR A 131 7.53 -28.10 -26.31
C THR A 131 7.00 -26.73 -26.71
N ALA A 132 6.00 -26.20 -26.00
CA ALA A 132 5.49 -24.83 -26.22
C ALA A 132 6.54 -23.75 -25.87
N HIS A 133 7.53 -24.08 -25.04
CA HIS A 133 8.63 -23.18 -24.65
C HIS A 133 9.87 -23.31 -25.55
N ILE A 134 9.84 -24.20 -26.56
CA ILE A 134 10.96 -24.43 -27.48
C ILE A 134 10.52 -24.01 -28.89
N PRO A 135 10.98 -22.86 -29.42
CA PRO A 135 10.64 -22.43 -30.77
C PRO A 135 10.95 -23.50 -31.83
N SER A 136 10.09 -23.60 -32.84
CA SER A 136 10.31 -24.47 -33.99
C SER A 136 11.62 -24.06 -34.67
N HIS A 137 12.50 -25.04 -34.82
CA HIS A 137 13.74 -24.90 -35.57
C HIS A 137 13.90 -26.14 -36.44
N GLN A 138 14.51 -25.97 -37.61
CA GLN A 138 14.78 -27.04 -38.56
C GLN A 138 16.24 -27.00 -38.98
N HIS A 139 16.81 -28.18 -39.21
CA HIS A 139 18.14 -28.31 -39.80
C HIS A 139 17.96 -28.69 -41.27
N ALA A 140 18.57 -27.93 -42.16
CA ALA A 140 18.65 -28.28 -43.58
C ALA A 140 19.92 -29.13 -43.80
N LEU A 141 19.75 -30.34 -44.30
CA LEU A 141 20.83 -31.11 -44.89
C LEU A 141 20.75 -30.93 -46.40
N TRP A 142 21.84 -30.49 -47.01
CA TRP A 142 21.96 -30.43 -48.47
C TRP A 142 22.43 -31.79 -48.97
N GLN A 143 21.55 -32.51 -49.67
CA GLN A 143 21.92 -33.73 -50.37
C GLN A 143 22.63 -33.36 -51.67
N ILE A 144 23.93 -33.67 -51.78
CA ILE A 144 24.63 -33.59 -53.06
C ILE A 144 24.17 -34.79 -53.90
N THR A 145 23.52 -34.51 -55.02
CA THR A 145 23.17 -35.54 -56.00
C THR A 145 24.29 -35.60 -57.03
N ASP A 146 25.32 -36.40 -56.78
CA ASP A 146 26.43 -36.57 -57.74
C ASP A 146 26.00 -37.49 -58.89
N GLY A 147 25.82 -36.87 -60.06
CA GLY A 147 25.96 -37.55 -61.34
C GLY A 147 27.42 -37.92 -61.55
N ASP A 148 27.76 -39.17 -61.24
CA ASP A 148 29.02 -39.86 -61.57
C ASP A 148 30.30 -39.45 -60.79
N MET A 149 31.29 -40.35 -60.73
CA MET A 149 32.72 -40.21 -60.34
C MET A 149 33.22 -41.10 -59.18
N GLY A 150 34.15 -42.01 -59.52
CA GLY A 150 34.87 -42.90 -58.61
C GLY A 150 36.21 -42.35 -58.13
N TYR A 151 36.43 -42.35 -56.81
CA TYR A 151 37.75 -42.23 -56.18
C TYR A 151 37.87 -43.08 -54.92
N THR A 152 39.07 -43.61 -54.72
CA THR A 152 39.52 -44.49 -53.64
C THR A 152 40.24 -43.69 -52.54
N SER A 153 39.79 -43.88 -51.29
CA SER A 153 40.36 -43.36 -50.02
C SER A 153 40.05 -41.91 -49.64
N SER A 154 39.27 -41.71 -48.56
CA SER A 154 39.52 -40.72 -47.48
C SER A 154 38.29 -40.53 -46.57
N HIS A 155 38.56 -40.52 -45.26
CA HIS A 155 37.87 -39.76 -44.20
C HIS A 155 36.32 -39.84 -44.06
N TRP A 156 35.82 -39.40 -42.90
CA TRP A 156 34.40 -39.40 -42.52
C TRP A 156 33.56 -38.42 -43.35
N TYR A 157 33.39 -38.69 -44.64
CA TYR A 157 32.50 -37.93 -45.50
C TYR A 157 31.10 -38.52 -45.48
N ILE A 158 30.08 -37.65 -45.39
CA ILE A 158 28.70 -38.06 -45.63
C ILE A 158 28.58 -38.40 -47.12
N SER A 159 28.17 -39.65 -47.36
CA SER A 159 27.87 -40.34 -48.63
C SER A 159 29.08 -41.03 -49.35
N TYR A 160 28.93 -42.06 -50.21
CA TYR A 160 27.82 -42.42 -51.11
C TYR A 160 27.82 -43.93 -51.51
N ARG A 161 26.63 -44.43 -51.91
CA ARG A 161 26.30 -45.66 -52.69
C ARG A 161 26.44 -47.03 -52.00
N SER A 162 25.31 -47.61 -51.60
CA SER A 162 25.14 -49.07 -51.61
C SER A 162 24.28 -49.49 -52.80
N ASN A 163 24.92 -49.83 -53.92
CA ASN A 163 24.29 -50.67 -54.94
C ASN A 163 24.32 -52.13 -54.44
N ALA A 164 23.48 -52.46 -53.46
CA ALA A 164 23.04 -53.82 -53.09
C ALA A 164 22.24 -53.73 -51.78
N GLY A 165 20.90 -53.75 -51.86
CA GLY A 165 19.95 -54.27 -50.85
C GLY A 165 20.10 -53.93 -49.36
N GLY A 166 21.00 -53.03 -48.96
CA GLY A 166 21.33 -52.75 -47.56
C GLY A 166 20.40 -51.70 -46.97
N SER A 167 19.63 -52.09 -45.96
CA SER A 167 18.77 -51.18 -45.19
C SER A 167 19.60 -50.05 -44.56
N ILE A 168 19.24 -48.81 -44.88
CA ILE A 168 19.90 -47.60 -44.42
C ILE A 168 19.18 -47.15 -43.13
N THR A 169 19.81 -47.33 -41.97
CA THR A 169 19.24 -46.89 -40.68
C THR A 169 19.86 -45.52 -40.32
N PRO A 170 19.06 -44.45 -40.17
CA PRO A 170 19.59 -43.16 -39.72
C PRO A 170 20.24 -43.30 -38.34
N LYS A 171 21.49 -42.83 -38.19
CA LYS A 171 22.11 -42.63 -36.87
C LYS A 171 21.67 -41.28 -36.33
N LEU A 172 20.72 -41.30 -35.40
CA LEU A 172 20.36 -40.13 -34.60
C LEU A 172 21.46 -39.91 -33.55
N THR A 173 21.77 -38.65 -33.23
CA THR A 173 22.47 -38.34 -31.97
C THR A 173 21.53 -38.70 -30.82
N ASP A 174 22.08 -39.07 -29.66
CA ASP A 174 21.25 -39.28 -28.46
C ASP A 174 20.47 -38.01 -28.13
N ALA A 175 19.15 -38.15 -27.97
CA ALA A 175 18.28 -37.07 -27.51
C ALA A 175 18.31 -37.00 -25.98
N THR A 176 19.44 -36.62 -25.39
CA THR A 176 19.53 -36.43 -23.93
C THR A 176 19.10 -35.01 -23.56
N GLY A 177 17.84 -34.86 -23.16
CA GLY A 177 17.30 -33.66 -22.52
C GLY A 177 16.89 -33.93 -21.06
N SER A 178 16.77 -32.88 -20.25
CA SER A 178 16.23 -32.94 -18.89
C SER A 178 14.83 -32.32 -18.87
N GLY A 179 13.82 -33.07 -18.42
CA GLY A 179 12.45 -32.59 -18.20
C GLY A 179 12.16 -32.20 -16.76
N GLY A 180 13.18 -32.07 -15.91
CA GLY A 180 13.02 -31.73 -14.51
C GLY A 180 12.59 -30.27 -14.32
N ALA A 181 11.68 -30.04 -13.36
CA ALA A 181 11.39 -28.68 -12.93
C ALA A 181 12.64 -28.07 -12.28
N HIS A 182 12.94 -26.82 -12.59
CA HIS A 182 13.99 -26.08 -11.92
C HIS A 182 13.50 -24.69 -11.51
N SER A 183 14.18 -24.10 -10.54
CA SER A 183 13.94 -22.74 -10.08
C SER A 183 15.24 -21.95 -10.11
N HIS A 184 15.11 -20.63 -10.17
CA HIS A 184 16.24 -19.73 -9.99
C HIS A 184 16.25 -19.22 -8.55
N GLY A 185 17.44 -19.05 -7.98
CA GLY A 185 17.57 -18.34 -6.71
C GLY A 185 17.16 -16.87 -6.88
N LEU A 186 16.41 -16.35 -5.90
CA LEU A 186 16.10 -14.94 -5.77
C LEU A 186 16.01 -14.60 -4.30
N ASP A 187 16.91 -13.79 -3.77
CA ASP A 187 16.82 -13.32 -2.39
C ASP A 187 16.24 -11.91 -2.39
N MET A 188 14.98 -11.80 -1.95
CA MET A 188 14.29 -10.51 -1.82
C MET A 188 14.11 -10.12 -0.35
N ARG A 189 14.74 -10.81 0.60
CA ARG A 189 14.55 -10.56 2.04
C ARG A 189 15.11 -9.20 2.44
N VAL A 190 14.24 -8.20 2.38
CA VAL A 190 14.53 -6.82 2.76
C VAL A 190 14.28 -6.63 4.26
N LYS A 191 15.16 -5.86 4.92
CA LYS A 191 14.91 -5.41 6.30
C LYS A 191 13.71 -4.46 6.31
N TYR A 192 12.86 -4.57 7.33
CA TYR A 192 11.68 -3.73 7.47
C TYR A 192 11.53 -3.22 8.91
N ILE A 193 10.72 -2.17 9.09
CA ILE A 193 10.26 -1.66 10.37
C ILE A 193 8.73 -1.72 10.33
N ASP A 194 8.12 -2.22 11.40
CA ASP A 194 6.67 -2.30 11.50
C ASP A 194 6.03 -0.97 11.88
N LEU A 195 4.91 -0.66 11.23
CA LEU A 195 4.03 0.46 11.54
C LEU A 195 2.59 -0.04 11.56
N ILE A 196 1.76 0.58 12.40
CA ILE A 196 0.31 0.41 12.36
C ILE A 196 -0.33 1.58 11.62
N ILE A 197 -1.48 1.33 11.01
CA ILE A 197 -2.39 2.39 10.58
C ILE A 197 -3.40 2.59 11.71
N ALA A 198 -3.64 3.84 12.09
CA ALA A 198 -4.75 4.19 12.98
C ALA A 198 -5.61 5.29 12.35
N GLN A 199 -6.91 5.24 12.64
CA GLN A 199 -7.90 6.21 12.24
C GLN A 199 -8.21 7.13 13.42
N LYS A 200 -8.29 8.44 13.19
CA LYS A 200 -8.69 9.41 14.18
C LYS A 200 -10.14 9.14 14.58
N ASP A 201 -10.37 8.98 15.88
CA ASP A 201 -11.70 8.83 16.47
C ASP A 201 -12.58 10.05 16.20
#